data_AF-A0A933W024-F1
#
_entry.id   AF-A0A933W024-F1
#
_cell.length_a   1.000
_cell.length_b   1.000
_cell.length_c   1.000
_cell.angle_alpha   90.00
_cell.angle_beta   90.00
_cell.angle_gamma   90.00
#
_symmetry.space_group_name_H-M   'P 1'
#
loop_
_entity.id
_entity.type
_entity.pdbx_description
1 polymer ?
#
loop_
_entity_poly.entity_id
_entity_poly.type
_entity_poly.pdbx_seq_one_letter_code
_entity_poly.pdbx_strand_id
1 'polypeptide(L)'
;MATPNSDRSGAARLRLVTGLCGVAAAAWAALLLPGVWNAAPVESAARRILAGDSFKRDATAGLVEQLARAPLPALRPASLTRAEAVLQLNLAERALATEADAEPRLAAAAAAIDAALAQAPTDAYLWAARYALATSRLGADPAHLPDLVRSYQLGPREGWIALLRHPRGLAVFAQLDPATQQRVVAEFAGLVSAQLTRDAVLALAGLGWPIRDRLLAGLAEVDLEPKQALVKAMRREGVRIEVPGVPEQEERPWR
;
A
#
# COMPACT_ATOMS: atom_id res chain seq x y z
N MET A 1 0.08 53.36 54.83
CA MET A 1 -1.14 53.33 54.01
C MET A 1 -0.83 52.55 52.74
N ALA A 2 -1.07 51.23 52.74
CA ALA A 2 -0.69 50.32 51.66
C ALA A 2 -1.85 50.12 50.69
N THR A 3 -1.58 50.20 49.39
CA THR A 3 -2.54 50.19 48.29
C THR A 3 -3.07 48.78 47.99
N PRO A 4 -4.38 48.50 48.13
CA PRO A 4 -4.95 47.17 47.93
C PRO A 4 -5.44 46.89 46.48
N ASN A 5 -4.90 47.58 45.47
CA ASN A 5 -5.49 47.58 44.12
C ASN A 5 -4.70 46.80 43.05
N SER A 6 -3.52 46.24 43.37
CA SER A 6 -2.70 45.49 42.40
C SER A 6 -3.26 44.10 42.08
N ASP A 7 -3.81 43.38 43.06
CA ASP A 7 -4.21 41.97 42.89
C ASP A 7 -5.47 41.76 42.03
N ARG A 8 -6.44 42.68 42.07
CA ARG A 8 -7.68 42.56 41.27
C ARG A 8 -7.42 42.72 39.78
N SER A 9 -6.43 43.53 39.40
CA SER A 9 -6.06 43.76 38.02
C SER A 9 -5.39 42.54 37.37
N GLY A 10 -4.63 41.76 38.14
CA GLY A 10 -3.99 40.52 37.69
C GLY A 10 -5.00 39.40 37.41
N ALA A 11 -5.97 39.20 38.30
CA ALA A 11 -7.01 38.18 38.14
C ALA A 11 -7.92 38.44 36.92
N ALA A 12 -8.25 39.71 36.65
CA ALA A 12 -9.04 40.08 35.48
C ALA A 12 -8.27 39.82 34.16
N ARG A 13 -6.98 40.15 34.10
CA ARG A 13 -6.13 39.90 32.93
C ARG A 13 -5.96 38.40 32.66
N LEU A 14 -5.73 37.60 33.70
CA LEU A 14 -5.59 36.15 33.54
C LEU A 14 -6.85 35.51 32.95
N ARG A 15 -8.04 35.89 33.44
CA ARG A 15 -9.33 35.41 32.91
C ARG A 15 -9.55 35.79 31.45
N LEU A 16 -9.16 37.00 31.08
CA LEU A 16 -9.29 37.51 29.71
C LEU A 16 -8.36 36.77 28.75
N VAL A 17 -7.11 36.53 29.17
CA VAL A 17 -6.15 35.72 28.40
C VAL A 17 -6.64 34.28 28.25
N THR A 18 -7.11 33.64 29.32
CA THR A 18 -7.64 32.27 29.22
C THR A 18 -8.88 32.19 28.32
N GLY A 19 -9.75 33.20 28.35
CA GLY A 19 -10.91 33.28 27.47
C GLY A 19 -10.52 33.42 26.00
N LEU A 20 -9.56 34.31 25.70
CA LEU A 20 -9.03 34.48 24.35
C LEU A 20 -8.34 33.22 23.82
N CYS A 21 -7.54 32.55 24.66
CA CYS A 21 -6.92 31.27 24.29
C CYS A 21 -7.99 30.19 24.01
N GLY A 22 -9.06 30.15 24.80
CA GLY A 22 -10.19 29.23 24.57
C GLY A 22 -10.91 29.49 23.24
N VAL A 23 -11.18 30.75 22.92
CA VAL A 23 -11.81 31.13 21.63
C VAL A 23 -10.88 30.84 20.47
N ALA A 24 -9.58 31.14 20.58
CA ALA A 24 -8.60 30.83 19.56
C ALA A 24 -8.49 29.31 19.32
N ALA A 25 -8.48 28.50 20.39
CA ALA A 25 -8.47 27.05 20.29
C ALA A 25 -9.75 26.50 19.63
N ALA A 26 -10.93 27.04 19.98
CA ALA A 26 -12.19 26.65 19.38
C ALA A 26 -12.28 27.03 17.89
N ALA A 27 -11.82 28.23 17.52
CA ALA A 27 -11.75 28.67 16.14
C ALA A 27 -10.77 27.82 15.32
N TRP A 28 -9.61 27.50 15.90
CA TRP A 28 -8.62 26.61 15.29
C TRP A 28 -9.19 25.19 15.07
N ALA A 29 -9.89 24.64 16.07
CA ALA A 29 -10.55 23.35 15.95
C ALA A 29 -11.64 23.38 14.85
N ALA A 30 -12.49 24.41 14.82
CA ALA A 30 -13.53 24.55 13.80
C ALA A 30 -12.97 24.65 12.37
N LEU A 31 -11.77 25.23 12.20
CA LEU A 31 -11.08 25.32 10.91
C LEU A 31 -10.47 23.99 10.46
N LEU A 32 -9.93 23.18 11.38
CA LEU A 32 -9.26 21.92 11.03
C LEU A 32 -10.18 20.68 11.02
N LEU A 33 -11.18 20.65 11.90
CA LEU A 33 -12.03 19.48 12.14
C LEU A 33 -12.74 18.96 10.88
N PRO A 34 -13.30 19.81 9.98
CA PRO A 34 -13.92 19.33 8.75
C PRO A 34 -12.96 18.57 7.84
N GLY A 35 -11.69 19.01 7.76
CA GLY A 35 -10.66 18.34 6.96
C GLY A 35 -10.35 16.94 7.49
N VAL A 36 -10.23 16.79 8.81
CA VAL A 36 -9.96 15.50 9.46
C VAL A 36 -11.12 14.53 9.30
N TRP A 37 -12.36 15.00 9.45
CA TRP A 37 -13.55 14.15 9.33
C TRP A 37 -13.77 13.66 7.90
N ASN A 38 -13.46 14.49 6.90
CA ASN A 38 -13.53 14.09 5.50
C ASN A 38 -12.39 13.15 5.07
N ALA A 39 -11.21 13.27 5.71
CA ALA A 39 -10.05 12.43 5.41
C ALA A 39 -10.16 11.00 5.98
N ALA A 40 -10.77 10.84 7.17
CA ALA A 40 -10.77 9.57 7.88
C ALA A 40 -11.42 8.38 7.11
N PRO A 41 -12.57 8.53 6.41
CA PRO A 41 -13.14 7.44 5.62
C PRO A 41 -12.25 7.01 4.46
N VAL A 42 -11.58 7.97 3.81
CA VAL A 42 -10.69 7.76 2.67
C VAL A 42 -9.44 7.00 3.10
N GLU A 43 -8.80 7.44 4.18
CA GLU A 43 -7.61 6.76 4.73
C GLU A 43 -7.95 5.36 5.25
N SER A 44 -9.14 5.17 5.83
CA SER A 44 -9.64 3.86 6.23
C SER A 44 -9.83 2.93 5.03
N ALA A 45 -10.48 3.42 3.96
CA ALA A 45 -10.68 2.65 2.74
C ALA A 45 -9.35 2.29 2.07
N ALA A 46 -8.42 3.23 1.96
CA ALA A 46 -7.08 2.99 1.42
C ALA A 46 -6.33 1.92 2.22
N ARG A 47 -6.33 1.98 3.55
CA ARG A 47 -5.70 0.95 4.40
C ARG A 47 -6.29 -0.43 4.18
N ARG A 48 -7.61 -0.53 4.03
CA ARG A 48 -8.28 -1.80 3.78
C ARG A 48 -7.99 -2.35 2.38
N ILE A 49 -7.92 -1.49 1.36
CA ILE A 49 -7.46 -1.90 0.00
C ILE A 49 -6.03 -2.43 0.06
N LEU A 50 -5.13 -1.74 0.76
CA LEU A 50 -3.75 -2.19 0.96
C LEU A 50 -3.67 -3.52 1.74
N ALA A 51 -4.64 -3.80 2.60
CA ALA A 51 -4.76 -5.08 3.30
C ALA A 51 -5.36 -6.21 2.43
N GLY A 52 -5.72 -5.94 1.17
CA GLY A 52 -6.30 -6.92 0.26
C GLY A 52 -7.82 -7.08 0.38
N ASP A 53 -8.52 -6.22 1.12
CA ASP A 53 -9.99 -6.26 1.18
C ASP A 53 -10.61 -5.89 -0.17
N SER A 54 -11.51 -6.73 -0.66
CA SER A 54 -12.32 -6.43 -1.85
C SER A 54 -13.46 -5.45 -1.50
N PHE A 55 -13.40 -4.23 -2.03
CA PHE A 55 -14.48 -3.24 -1.88
C PHE A 55 -15.50 -3.32 -3.02
N LYS A 56 -16.79 -3.10 -2.69
CA LYS A 56 -17.85 -2.86 -3.69
C LYS A 56 -17.49 -1.64 -4.55
N ARG A 57 -17.70 -1.75 -5.86
CA ARG A 57 -17.24 -0.79 -6.90
C ARG A 57 -17.75 0.64 -6.64
N ASP A 58 -19.00 0.75 -6.21
CA ASP A 58 -19.68 2.04 -6.00
C ASP A 58 -19.20 2.78 -4.75
N ALA A 59 -18.71 2.05 -3.73
CA ALA A 59 -18.23 2.65 -2.49
C ALA A 59 -16.90 3.40 -2.70
N THR A 60 -15.98 2.84 -3.49
CA THR A 60 -14.68 3.47 -3.79
C THR A 60 -14.85 4.69 -4.68
N ALA A 61 -15.71 4.62 -5.69
CA ALA A 61 -16.00 5.76 -6.57
C ALA A 61 -16.65 6.92 -5.81
N GLY A 62 -17.64 6.62 -4.95
CA GLY A 62 -18.29 7.63 -4.11
C GLY A 62 -17.33 8.37 -3.18
N LEU A 63 -16.32 7.69 -2.62
CA LEU A 63 -15.31 8.32 -1.76
C LEU A 63 -14.40 9.29 -2.53
N VAL A 64 -14.01 8.95 -3.75
CA VAL A 64 -13.21 9.85 -4.62
C VAL A 64 -14.03 11.06 -5.04
N GLU A 65 -15.30 10.88 -5.40
CA GLU A 65 -16.19 12.00 -5.71
C GLU A 65 -16.49 12.88 -4.50
N GLN A 66 -16.55 12.30 -3.30
CA GLN A 66 -16.68 13.06 -2.06
C GLN A 66 -15.43 13.92 -1.80
N LEU A 67 -14.24 13.37 -2.04
CA LEU A 67 -12.99 14.12 -1.96
C LEU A 67 -12.94 15.28 -2.95
N ALA A 68 -13.32 15.04 -4.21
CA ALA A 68 -13.32 16.06 -5.25
C ALA A 68 -14.27 17.23 -4.94
N ARG A 69 -15.34 16.96 -4.17
CA ARG A 69 -16.33 17.97 -3.75
C ARG A 69 -16.00 18.64 -2.42
N ALA A 70 -15.08 18.08 -1.62
CA ALA A 70 -14.75 18.63 -0.32
C ALA A 70 -13.91 19.92 -0.48
N PRO A 71 -14.17 20.95 0.35
CA PRO A 71 -13.30 22.12 0.38
C PRO A 71 -11.89 21.68 0.79
N LEU A 72 -10.95 21.81 -0.13
CA LEU A 72 -9.57 21.40 0.11
C LEU A 72 -8.88 22.42 1.04
N PRO A 73 -8.23 21.97 2.12
CA PRO A 73 -7.39 22.87 2.91
C PRO A 73 -6.25 23.42 2.04
N ALA A 74 -5.76 24.61 2.37
CA ALA A 74 -4.64 25.26 1.66
C ALA A 74 -3.38 24.37 1.60
N LEU A 75 -3.21 23.47 2.57
CA LEU A 75 -2.20 22.41 2.58
C LEU A 75 -2.91 21.06 2.75
N ARG A 76 -2.87 20.21 1.72
CA ARG A 76 -3.37 18.84 1.83
C ARG A 76 -2.33 17.99 2.57
N PRO A 77 -2.74 17.21 3.59
CA PRO A 77 -1.83 16.28 4.26
C PRO A 77 -1.30 15.21 3.29
N ALA A 78 -0.04 14.81 3.45
CA ALA A 78 0.57 13.75 2.64
C ALA A 78 -0.15 12.40 2.78
N SER A 79 -0.74 12.11 3.95
CA SER A 79 -1.54 10.90 4.16
C SER A 79 -2.80 10.87 3.28
N LEU A 80 -3.43 12.02 3.08
CA LEU A 80 -4.64 12.16 2.28
C LEU A 80 -4.35 12.02 0.78
N THR A 81 -3.28 12.66 0.29
CA THR A 81 -2.87 12.54 -1.12
C THR A 81 -2.41 11.12 -1.45
N ARG A 82 -1.69 10.48 -0.52
CA ARG A 82 -1.36 9.05 -0.61
C ARG A 82 -2.61 8.17 -0.65
N ALA A 83 -3.59 8.40 0.22
CA ALA A 83 -4.83 7.63 0.25
C ALA A 83 -5.65 7.82 -1.05
N GLU A 84 -5.70 9.03 -1.58
CA GLU A 84 -6.31 9.31 -2.89
C GLU A 84 -5.61 8.53 -4.02
N ALA A 85 -4.28 8.53 -4.06
CA ALA A 85 -3.51 7.76 -5.05
C ALA A 85 -3.82 6.26 -5.01
N VAL A 86 -3.93 5.66 -3.82
CA VAL A 86 -4.34 4.25 -3.62
C VAL A 86 -5.74 3.99 -4.20
N LEU A 87 -6.71 4.87 -3.90
CA LEU A 87 -8.08 4.73 -4.37
C LEU A 87 -8.18 4.86 -5.89
N GLN A 88 -7.48 5.85 -6.47
CA GLN A 88 -7.48 6.08 -7.91
C GLN A 88 -6.81 4.91 -8.65
N LEU A 89 -5.69 4.39 -8.15
CA LEU A 89 -5.07 3.19 -8.71
C LEU A 89 -6.04 2.00 -8.70
N ASN A 90 -6.71 1.76 -7.58
CA ASN A 90 -7.69 0.66 -7.49
C ASN A 90 -8.84 0.83 -8.49
N LEU A 91 -9.35 2.06 -8.66
CA LEU A 91 -10.39 2.34 -9.65
C LEU A 91 -9.88 2.13 -11.08
N ALA A 92 -8.64 2.51 -11.37
CA ALA A 92 -8.02 2.34 -12.68
C ALA A 92 -7.75 0.86 -13.01
N GLU A 93 -7.21 0.07 -12.08
CA GLU A 93 -7.01 -1.37 -12.25
C GLU A 93 -8.35 -2.11 -12.50
N ARG A 94 -9.42 -1.67 -11.85
CA ARG A 94 -10.76 -2.22 -12.06
C ARG A 94 -11.36 -1.81 -13.40
N ALA A 95 -11.14 -0.57 -13.83
CA ALA A 95 -11.59 -0.08 -15.13
C ALA A 95 -10.91 -0.85 -16.27
N LEU A 96 -9.61 -1.13 -16.14
CA LEU A 96 -8.86 -1.99 -17.05
C LEU A 96 -9.46 -3.40 -17.15
N ALA A 97 -9.85 -4.01 -16.02
CA ALA A 97 -10.45 -5.35 -16.01
C ALA A 97 -11.83 -5.43 -16.71
N THR A 98 -12.52 -4.30 -16.86
CA THR A 98 -13.83 -4.23 -17.56
C THR A 98 -13.77 -3.56 -18.92
N GLU A 99 -12.61 -3.02 -19.30
CA GLU A 99 -12.39 -2.13 -20.46
C GLU A 99 -13.27 -0.86 -20.53
N ALA A 100 -14.19 -0.66 -19.59
CA ALA A 100 -15.03 0.53 -19.50
C ALA A 100 -14.29 1.70 -18.81
N ASP A 101 -14.28 2.88 -19.47
CA ASP A 101 -13.73 4.14 -18.95
C ASP A 101 -12.26 4.05 -18.45
N ALA A 102 -11.44 3.17 -19.02
CA ALA A 102 -10.08 2.95 -18.55
C ALA A 102 -9.18 4.20 -18.69
N GLU A 103 -9.24 4.91 -19.82
CA GLU A 103 -8.39 6.08 -20.10
C GLU A 103 -8.50 7.20 -19.05
N PRO A 104 -9.69 7.77 -18.78
CA PRO A 104 -9.81 8.84 -17.79
C PRO A 104 -9.40 8.38 -16.39
N ARG A 105 -9.64 7.10 -16.05
CA ARG A 105 -9.26 6.55 -14.75
C ARG A 105 -7.76 6.38 -14.59
N LEU A 106 -7.07 5.94 -15.63
CA LEU A 106 -5.61 5.83 -15.64
C LEU A 106 -4.94 7.20 -15.55
N ALA A 107 -5.46 8.19 -16.28
CA ALA A 107 -4.97 9.57 -16.20
C ALA A 107 -5.17 10.16 -14.79
N ALA A 108 -6.33 9.93 -14.18
CA ALA A 108 -6.60 10.36 -12.80
C ALA A 108 -5.67 9.68 -11.78
N ALA A 109 -5.42 8.37 -11.94
CA ALA A 109 -4.48 7.64 -11.10
C ALA A 109 -3.05 8.15 -11.26
N ALA A 110 -2.60 8.42 -12.49
CA ALA A 110 -1.27 8.96 -12.75
C ALA A 110 -1.08 10.31 -12.04
N ALA A 111 -2.01 11.23 -12.24
CA ALA A 111 -1.97 12.55 -11.62
C ALA A 111 -1.97 12.47 -10.07
N ALA A 112 -2.79 11.59 -9.50
CA ALA A 112 -2.86 11.40 -8.05
C ALA A 112 -1.55 10.80 -7.49
N ILE A 113 -0.96 9.81 -8.18
CA ILE A 113 0.31 9.20 -7.79
C ILE A 113 1.46 10.21 -7.87
N ASP A 114 1.56 10.97 -8.97
CA ASP A 114 2.61 12.00 -9.14
C ASP A 114 2.47 13.11 -8.07
N ALA A 115 1.24 13.55 -7.78
CA ALA A 115 0.97 14.52 -6.72
C ALA A 115 1.34 14.00 -5.32
N ALA A 116 1.09 12.72 -5.05
CA ALA A 116 1.46 12.08 -3.79
C ALA A 116 2.99 11.89 -3.69
N LEU A 117 3.68 11.51 -4.77
CA LEU A 117 5.14 11.38 -4.83
C LEU A 117 5.85 12.72 -4.63
N ALA A 118 5.28 13.82 -5.12
CA ALA A 118 5.81 15.16 -4.89
C ALA A 118 5.84 15.52 -3.39
N GLN A 119 4.93 14.97 -2.58
CA GLN A 119 4.88 15.18 -1.13
C GLN A 119 5.65 14.12 -0.34
N ALA A 120 5.71 12.89 -0.85
CA ALA A 120 6.33 11.74 -0.20
C ALA A 120 7.24 10.96 -1.17
N PRO A 121 8.39 11.53 -1.58
CA PRO A 121 9.28 10.93 -2.58
C PRO A 121 9.99 9.65 -2.08
N THR A 122 9.90 9.35 -0.79
CA THR A 122 10.44 8.15 -0.17
C THR A 122 9.39 7.06 0.04
N ASP A 123 8.15 7.24 -0.39
CA ASP A 123 7.10 6.23 -0.23
C ASP A 123 7.26 5.10 -1.26
N ALA A 124 7.67 3.93 -0.79
CA ALA A 124 7.92 2.78 -1.63
C ALA A 124 6.67 2.28 -2.39
N TYR A 125 5.48 2.42 -1.81
CA TYR A 125 4.25 1.98 -2.47
C TYR A 125 3.92 2.88 -3.65
N LEU A 126 4.08 4.19 -3.52
CA LEU A 126 3.78 5.12 -4.61
C LEU A 126 4.67 4.88 -5.83
N TRP A 127 5.95 4.53 -5.63
CA TRP A 127 6.84 4.10 -6.71
C TRP A 127 6.38 2.80 -7.37
N ALA A 128 5.94 1.81 -6.58
CA ALA A 128 5.38 0.56 -7.12
C ALA A 128 4.07 0.81 -7.88
N ALA A 129 3.21 1.69 -7.37
CA ALA A 129 1.96 2.11 -7.99
C ALA A 129 2.19 2.80 -9.34
N ARG A 130 3.18 3.69 -9.42
CA ARG A 130 3.56 4.36 -10.66
C ARG A 130 4.01 3.37 -11.73
N TYR A 131 4.89 2.44 -11.36
CA TYR A 131 5.32 1.35 -12.26
C TYR A 131 4.14 0.47 -12.69
N ALA A 132 3.30 0.08 -11.73
CA ALA A 132 2.11 -0.73 -11.97
C ALA A 132 1.17 -0.09 -12.99
N LEU A 133 0.95 1.21 -12.85
CA LEU A 133 0.11 1.98 -13.76
C LEU A 133 0.72 2.05 -15.16
N ALA A 134 2.02 2.37 -15.27
CA ALA A 134 2.69 2.51 -16.56
C ALA A 134 2.71 1.20 -17.37
N THR A 135 2.96 0.08 -16.69
CA THR A 135 3.02 -1.26 -17.30
C THR A 135 1.67 -1.91 -17.55
N SER A 136 0.58 -1.31 -17.08
CA SER A 136 -0.77 -1.89 -17.17
C SER A 136 -1.30 -2.02 -18.61
N ARG A 137 -0.75 -1.25 -19.56
CA ARG A 137 -1.17 -1.24 -20.97
C ARG A 137 -0.12 -1.76 -21.95
N LEU A 138 1.12 -1.32 -21.74
CA LEU A 138 2.22 -1.54 -22.69
C LEU A 138 2.97 -2.86 -22.39
N GLY A 139 2.56 -3.57 -21.33
CA GLY A 139 3.35 -4.67 -20.78
C GLY A 139 4.59 -4.15 -20.06
N ALA A 140 5.58 -5.02 -19.87
CA ALA A 140 6.84 -4.64 -19.25
C ALA A 140 7.64 -3.70 -20.17
N ASP A 141 7.68 -2.41 -19.82
CA ASP A 141 8.52 -1.41 -20.48
C ASP A 141 9.77 -1.10 -19.63
N PRO A 142 10.98 -1.34 -20.16
CA PRO A 142 12.23 -1.00 -19.48
C PRO A 142 12.34 0.46 -19.05
N ALA A 143 11.66 1.39 -19.74
CA ALA A 143 11.70 2.83 -19.41
C ALA A 143 11.16 3.12 -17.98
N HIS A 144 10.26 2.27 -17.48
CA HIS A 144 9.65 2.41 -16.15
C HIS A 144 10.33 1.56 -15.09
N LEU A 145 11.25 0.66 -15.45
CA LEU A 145 11.97 -0.20 -14.51
C LEU A 145 12.61 0.56 -13.32
N PRO A 146 13.14 1.79 -13.48
CA PRO A 146 13.65 2.58 -12.35
C PRO A 146 12.62 2.83 -11.24
N ASP A 147 11.32 2.97 -11.56
CA ASP A 147 10.26 3.15 -10.56
C ASP A 147 10.13 1.90 -9.67
N LEU A 148 10.15 0.70 -10.27
CA LEU A 148 10.11 -0.56 -9.54
C LEU A 148 11.36 -0.77 -8.66
N VAL A 149 12.54 -0.50 -9.23
CA VAL A 149 13.82 -0.59 -8.50
C VAL A 149 13.80 0.39 -7.31
N ARG A 150 13.31 1.61 -7.51
CA ARG A 150 13.18 2.62 -6.45
C ARG A 150 12.26 2.17 -5.34
N SER A 151 11.14 1.52 -5.66
CA SER A 151 10.26 0.91 -4.67
C SER A 151 10.99 -0.13 -3.82
N TYR A 152 11.75 -1.04 -4.43
CA TYR A 152 12.53 -2.05 -3.72
C TYR A 152 13.67 -1.45 -2.86
N GLN A 153 14.22 -0.30 -3.24
CA GLN A 153 15.24 0.40 -2.46
C GLN A 153 14.68 1.07 -1.20
N LEU A 154 13.49 1.67 -1.31
CA LEU A 154 12.91 2.48 -0.23
C LEU A 154 12.17 1.66 0.82
N GLY A 155 11.48 0.58 0.40
CA GLY A 155 10.65 -0.23 1.30
C GLY A 155 10.90 -1.73 1.11
N PRO A 156 12.10 -2.24 1.47
CA PRO A 156 12.37 -3.66 1.43
C PRO A 156 11.51 -4.39 2.47
N ARG A 157 10.95 -5.55 2.11
CA ARG A 157 10.21 -6.46 3.00
C ARG A 157 8.91 -5.90 3.60
N GLU A 158 8.30 -4.94 2.93
CA GLU A 158 6.96 -4.46 3.31
C GLU A 158 5.88 -5.39 2.75
N GLY A 159 5.40 -6.32 3.57
CA GLY A 159 4.45 -7.36 3.15
C GLY A 159 3.15 -6.83 2.52
N TRP A 160 2.69 -5.63 2.93
CA TRP A 160 1.51 -4.99 2.36
C TRP A 160 1.77 -4.37 0.96
N ILE A 161 3.02 -4.04 0.62
CA ILE A 161 3.40 -3.63 -0.76
C ILE A 161 3.61 -4.85 -1.64
N ALA A 162 4.09 -5.95 -1.05
CA ALA A 162 4.47 -7.16 -1.77
C ALA A 162 3.34 -7.71 -2.66
N LEU A 163 2.06 -7.58 -2.25
CA LEU A 163 0.93 -8.02 -3.08
C LEU A 163 0.85 -7.28 -4.42
N LEU A 164 1.15 -5.98 -4.45
CA LEU A 164 1.19 -5.19 -5.68
C LEU A 164 2.51 -5.42 -6.44
N ARG A 165 3.62 -5.41 -5.71
CA ARG A 165 4.97 -5.30 -6.27
C ARG A 165 5.55 -6.64 -6.70
N HIS A 166 5.30 -7.71 -5.94
CA HIS A 166 5.96 -9.00 -6.14
C HIS A 166 5.66 -9.62 -7.52
N PRO A 167 4.40 -9.73 -7.99
CA PRO A 167 4.11 -10.29 -9.31
C PRO A 167 4.81 -9.52 -10.44
N ARG A 168 4.90 -8.20 -10.28
CA ARG A 168 5.56 -7.30 -11.23
C ARG A 168 7.07 -7.46 -11.22
N GLY A 169 7.68 -7.63 -10.04
CA GLY A 169 9.08 -7.99 -9.90
C GLY A 169 9.44 -9.32 -10.56
N LEU A 170 8.58 -10.33 -10.45
CA LEU A 170 8.74 -11.61 -11.14
C LEU A 170 8.68 -11.45 -12.66
N ALA A 171 7.72 -10.67 -13.18
CA ALA A 171 7.53 -10.47 -14.62
C ALA A 171 8.77 -9.89 -15.34
N VAL A 172 9.54 -9.04 -14.65
CA VAL A 172 10.74 -8.41 -15.21
C VAL A 172 12.04 -8.87 -14.56
N PHE A 173 12.01 -9.98 -13.83
CA PHE A 173 13.12 -10.40 -12.97
C PHE A 173 14.47 -10.47 -13.68
N ALA A 174 14.50 -11.00 -14.90
CA ALA A 174 15.72 -11.14 -15.69
C ALA A 174 16.35 -9.79 -16.09
N GLN A 175 15.58 -8.70 -16.11
CA GLN A 175 16.03 -7.35 -16.46
C GLN A 175 16.54 -6.56 -15.24
N LEU A 176 16.28 -7.06 -14.03
CA LEU A 176 16.70 -6.41 -12.79
C LEU A 176 18.17 -6.66 -12.51
N ASP A 177 18.81 -5.67 -11.86
CA ASP A 177 20.17 -5.83 -11.34
C ASP A 177 20.21 -6.93 -10.25
N PRO A 178 21.38 -7.56 -10.00
CA PRO A 178 21.49 -8.66 -9.04
C PRO A 178 21.01 -8.33 -7.63
N ALA A 179 21.18 -7.08 -7.16
CA ALA A 179 20.74 -6.69 -5.82
C ALA A 179 19.21 -6.59 -5.76
N THR A 180 18.56 -6.05 -6.80
CA THR A 180 17.10 -6.02 -6.87
C THR A 180 16.50 -7.42 -7.07
N GLN A 181 17.13 -8.29 -7.85
CA GLN A 181 16.74 -9.70 -7.94
C GLN A 181 16.72 -10.39 -6.57
N GLN A 182 17.75 -10.20 -5.75
CA GLN A 182 17.79 -10.74 -4.38
C GLN A 182 16.64 -10.21 -3.52
N ARG A 183 16.25 -8.94 -3.69
CA ARG A 183 15.11 -8.36 -2.97
C ARG A 183 13.77 -8.95 -3.41
N VAL A 184 13.59 -9.25 -4.70
CA VAL A 184 12.39 -9.96 -5.20
C VAL A 184 12.29 -11.35 -4.57
N VAL A 185 13.40 -12.09 -4.50
CA VAL A 185 13.46 -13.42 -3.86
C VAL A 185 13.19 -13.31 -2.35
N ALA A 186 13.79 -12.33 -1.66
CA ALA A 186 13.55 -12.12 -0.24
C ALA A 186 12.09 -11.70 0.06
N GLU A 187 11.45 -10.96 -0.85
CA GLU A 187 10.04 -10.60 -0.75
C GLU A 187 9.13 -11.83 -0.88
N PHE A 188 9.46 -12.77 -1.77
CA PHE A 188 8.77 -14.06 -1.83
C PHE A 188 8.83 -14.83 -0.50
N ALA A 189 10.02 -14.92 0.10
CA ALA A 189 10.18 -15.53 1.42
C ALA A 189 9.35 -14.79 2.50
N GLY A 190 9.24 -13.47 2.40
CA GLY A 190 8.37 -12.65 3.23
C GLY A 190 6.88 -12.98 3.07
N LEU A 191 6.39 -13.18 1.82
CA LEU A 191 5.01 -13.61 1.56
C LEU A 191 4.70 -14.95 2.22
N VAL A 192 5.62 -15.92 2.09
CA VAL A 192 5.47 -17.24 2.72
C VAL A 192 5.46 -17.11 4.24
N SER A 193 6.40 -16.37 4.82
CA SER A 193 6.49 -16.14 6.27
C SER A 193 5.24 -15.46 6.84
N ALA A 194 4.62 -14.55 6.07
CA ALA A 194 3.37 -13.89 6.41
C ALA A 194 2.12 -14.77 6.17
N GLN A 195 2.30 -16.04 5.78
CA GLN A 195 1.23 -16.99 5.43
C GLN A 195 0.29 -16.50 4.31
N LEU A 196 0.78 -15.62 3.42
CA LEU A 196 0.10 -15.22 2.19
C LEU A 196 0.24 -16.33 1.13
N THR A 197 -0.26 -17.50 1.50
CA THR A 197 -0.01 -18.77 0.80
C THR A 197 -0.61 -18.78 -0.60
N ARG A 198 -1.77 -18.16 -0.82
CA ARG A 198 -2.38 -18.05 -2.16
C ARG A 198 -1.47 -17.29 -3.12
N ASP A 199 -0.98 -16.13 -2.71
CA ASP A 199 -0.09 -15.29 -3.53
C ASP A 199 1.26 -15.97 -3.77
N ALA A 200 1.78 -16.67 -2.77
CA ALA A 200 3.00 -17.45 -2.91
C ALA A 200 2.84 -18.65 -3.88
N VAL A 201 1.70 -19.34 -3.87
CA VAL A 201 1.40 -20.39 -4.86
C VAL A 201 1.32 -19.80 -6.26
N LEU A 202 0.62 -18.68 -6.43
CA LEU A 202 0.51 -17.98 -7.73
C LEU A 202 1.87 -17.51 -8.24
N ALA A 203 2.74 -17.02 -7.34
CA ALA A 203 4.10 -16.66 -7.68
C ALA A 203 4.90 -17.87 -8.19
N LEU A 204 4.88 -19.00 -7.47
CA LEU A 204 5.64 -20.20 -7.84
C LEU A 204 5.13 -20.88 -9.12
N ALA A 205 3.81 -21.00 -9.26
CA ALA A 205 3.17 -21.71 -10.36
C ALA A 205 2.95 -20.84 -11.61
N GLY A 206 3.07 -19.52 -11.46
CA GLY A 206 2.89 -18.55 -12.55
C GLY A 206 4.20 -17.88 -12.95
N LEU A 207 4.28 -16.56 -12.74
CA LEU A 207 5.37 -15.71 -13.24
C LEU A 207 6.76 -16.07 -12.67
N GLY A 208 6.80 -16.70 -11.50
CA GLY A 208 8.04 -17.13 -10.85
C GLY A 208 8.56 -18.48 -11.34
N TRP A 209 7.80 -19.21 -12.17
CA TRP A 209 8.21 -20.55 -12.65
C TRP A 209 9.61 -20.57 -13.27
N PRO A 210 10.02 -19.62 -14.14
CA PRO A 210 11.37 -19.63 -14.73
C PRO A 210 12.50 -19.46 -13.72
N ILE A 211 12.20 -18.93 -12.54
CA ILE A 211 13.17 -18.66 -11.47
C ILE A 211 12.84 -19.43 -10.18
N ARG A 212 11.99 -20.45 -10.30
CA ARG A 212 11.43 -21.21 -9.18
C ARG A 212 12.51 -21.71 -8.23
N ASP A 213 13.60 -22.24 -8.76
CA ASP A 213 14.69 -22.79 -7.94
C ASP A 213 15.34 -21.71 -7.07
N ARG A 214 15.44 -20.45 -7.56
CA ARG A 214 15.92 -19.31 -6.75
C ARG A 214 14.90 -18.90 -5.69
N LEU A 215 13.60 -18.93 -6.02
CA LEU A 215 12.52 -18.66 -5.07
C LEU A 215 12.49 -19.69 -3.93
N LEU A 216 12.58 -20.98 -4.28
CA LEU A 216 12.65 -22.09 -3.32
C LEU A 216 13.92 -22.04 -2.47
N ALA A 217 15.08 -21.75 -3.07
CA ALA A 217 16.32 -21.53 -2.32
C ALA A 217 16.19 -20.36 -1.33
N GLY A 218 15.47 -19.30 -1.71
CA GLY A 218 15.16 -18.17 -0.84
C GLY A 218 14.33 -18.53 0.40
N LEU A 219 13.67 -19.69 0.41
CA LEU A 219 12.93 -20.18 1.57
C LEU A 219 13.82 -20.83 2.63
N ALA A 220 15.13 -21.00 2.42
CA ALA A 220 16.01 -21.67 3.38
C ALA A 220 15.81 -21.17 4.83
N GLU A 221 15.75 -19.86 5.01
CA GLU A 221 15.62 -19.17 6.30
C GLU A 221 14.18 -19.03 6.82
N VAL A 222 13.17 -19.49 6.08
CA VAL A 222 11.76 -19.40 6.52
C VAL A 222 11.43 -20.55 7.48
N ASP A 223 10.66 -20.27 8.54
CA ASP A 223 10.24 -21.27 9.51
C ASP A 223 9.45 -22.43 8.89
N LEU A 224 9.47 -23.59 9.56
CA LEU A 224 8.87 -24.82 9.06
C LEU A 224 7.34 -24.71 8.92
N GLU A 225 6.65 -24.06 9.85
CA GLU A 225 5.18 -23.93 9.84
C GLU A 225 4.68 -23.18 8.58
N PRO A 226 5.19 -21.98 8.24
CA PRO A 226 4.84 -21.31 6.99
C PRO A 226 5.13 -22.13 5.73
N LYS A 227 6.26 -22.85 5.69
CA LYS A 227 6.60 -23.75 4.57
C LYS A 227 5.59 -24.89 4.42
N GLN A 228 5.15 -25.49 5.53
CA GLN A 228 4.12 -26.53 5.53
C GLN A 228 2.77 -25.98 5.06
N ALA A 229 2.41 -24.77 5.49
CA ALA A 229 1.20 -24.09 5.02
C ALA A 229 1.23 -23.86 3.50
N LEU A 230 2.38 -23.45 2.94
CA LEU A 230 2.59 -23.32 1.50
C LEU A 230 2.43 -24.66 0.78
N VAL A 231 3.06 -25.73 1.26
CA VAL A 231 2.93 -27.07 0.65
C VAL A 231 1.47 -27.53 0.64
N LYS A 232 0.76 -27.34 1.74
CA LYS A 232 -0.68 -27.65 1.82
C LYS A 232 -1.50 -26.83 0.83
N ALA A 233 -1.20 -25.54 0.68
CA ALA A 233 -1.87 -24.68 -0.30
C ALA A 233 -1.59 -25.12 -1.74
N MET A 234 -0.32 -25.41 -2.09
CA MET A 234 0.06 -25.93 -3.41
C MET A 234 -0.69 -27.22 -3.76
N ARG A 235 -0.79 -28.17 -2.81
CA ARG A 235 -1.53 -29.43 -3.02
C ARG A 235 -3.02 -29.19 -3.33
N ARG A 236 -3.66 -28.25 -2.64
CA ARG A 236 -5.08 -27.89 -2.88
C ARG A 236 -5.29 -27.31 -4.28
N GLU A 237 -4.31 -26.58 -4.79
CA GLU A 237 -4.30 -26.00 -6.15
C GLU A 237 -3.75 -26.98 -7.21
N GLY A 238 -3.48 -28.24 -6.85
CA GLY A 238 -2.95 -29.25 -7.78
C GLY A 238 -1.47 -29.08 -8.16
N VAL A 239 -0.74 -28.18 -7.50
CA VAL A 239 0.67 -27.91 -7.74
C VAL A 239 1.53 -28.84 -6.89
N ARG A 240 2.44 -29.60 -7.53
CA ARG A 240 3.37 -30.51 -6.86
C ARG A 240 4.80 -30.02 -7.06
N ILE A 241 5.30 -29.29 -6.06
CA ILE A 241 6.67 -28.76 -6.01
C ILE A 241 7.26 -29.11 -4.65
N GLU A 242 8.48 -29.63 -4.63
CA GLU A 242 9.21 -29.91 -3.41
C GLU A 242 9.68 -28.59 -2.77
N VAL A 243 9.41 -28.43 -1.47
CA VAL A 243 9.83 -27.26 -0.69
C VAL A 243 10.99 -27.65 0.23
N PRO A 244 12.15 -26.98 0.15
CA PRO A 244 13.30 -27.30 0.97
C PRO A 244 12.98 -27.32 2.47
N GLY A 245 13.38 -28.41 3.13
CA GLY A 245 13.21 -28.59 4.58
C GLY A 245 11.81 -29.01 5.03
N VAL A 246 10.86 -29.25 4.11
CA VAL A 246 9.56 -29.86 4.45
C VAL A 246 9.63 -31.35 4.15
N PRO A 247 9.46 -32.24 5.15
CA PRO A 247 9.44 -33.67 4.89
C PRO A 247 8.25 -34.01 3.98
N GLU A 248 8.47 -34.91 3.02
CA GLU A 248 7.41 -35.42 2.16
C GLU A 248 6.37 -36.13 3.03
N GLN A 249 5.22 -35.50 3.24
CA GLN A 249 4.11 -36.16 3.90
C GLN A 249 3.48 -37.12 2.90
N GLU A 250 3.78 -38.42 3.06
CA GLU A 250 3.05 -39.52 2.43
C GLU A 250 1.55 -39.25 2.61
N GLU A 251 0.83 -39.11 1.49
CA GLU A 251 -0.64 -39.09 1.50
C GLU A 251 -1.10 -40.43 2.05
N ARG A 252 -1.45 -40.49 3.33
CA ARG A 252 -2.07 -41.67 3.91
C ARG A 252 -3.48 -41.77 3.34
N PRO A 253 -3.80 -42.77 2.50
CA PRO A 253 -5.08 -42.85 1.78
C PRO A 253 -6.32 -43.05 2.65
N TRP A 254 -6.17 -43.18 3.98
CA TRP A 254 -7.23 -43.66 4.88
C TRP A 254 -7.41 -42.80 6.14
N ARG A 255 -7.34 -41.47 6.01
CA ARG A 255 -7.73 -40.56 7.10
C ARG A 255 -8.82 -39.59 6.69
#